data_AF-A0A352FL48-F1
#
_entry.id   AF-A0A352FL48-F1
#
_cell.length_a   1.000
_cell.length_b   1.000
_cell.length_c   1.000
_cell.angle_alpha   90.00
_cell.angle_beta   90.00
_cell.angle_gamma   90.00
#
_symmetry.space_group_name_H-M   'P 1'
#
loop_
_entity.id
_entity.type
_entity.pdbx_description
1 polymer ?
#
loop_
_entity_poly.entity_id
_entity_poly.type
_entity_poly.pdbx_seq_one_letter_code
_entity_poly.pdbx_strand_id
1 'polypeptide(L)'
;MKPSTYLETSVIGAYLDNGEPFRRDLTIRWWEHELSEYRAVISPLVICELERLAEPHRSAYLKLVNGLEQVELSEEAAILAEGYVSRGIFHRKFIA
;
A
#
# COMPACT_ATOMS: atom_id res chain seq x y z
N MET A 1 -22.05 8.96 2.17
CA MET A 1 -20.79 8.36 2.69
C MET A 1 -19.83 8.23 1.52
N LYS A 2 -18.55 8.56 1.69
CA LYS A 2 -17.53 8.31 0.67
C LYS A 2 -17.22 6.79 0.62
N PRO A 3 -17.01 6.19 -0.57
CA PRO A 3 -16.52 4.82 -0.66
C PRO A 3 -15.17 4.68 0.03
N SER A 4 -14.93 3.54 0.69
CA SER A 4 -13.62 3.25 1.28
C SER A 4 -12.72 2.57 0.25
N THR A 5 -11.44 2.92 0.23
CA THR A 5 -10.43 2.27 -0.63
C THR A 5 -9.19 1.95 0.18
N TYR A 6 -8.68 0.72 0.03
CA TYR A 6 -7.43 0.29 0.64
C TYR A 6 -6.29 0.52 -0.34
N LEU A 7 -5.27 1.26 0.10
CA LEU A 7 -4.07 1.53 -0.68
C LEU A 7 -2.96 0.56 -0.27
N GLU A 8 -2.55 -0.28 -1.22
CA GLU A 8 -1.46 -1.23 -1.05
C GLU A 8 -0.12 -0.59 -1.49
N THR A 9 1.00 -1.09 -0.97
CA THR A 9 2.36 -0.56 -1.18
C THR A 9 2.70 -0.33 -2.65
N SER A 10 2.28 -1.20 -3.57
CA SER A 10 2.50 -1.03 -5.01
C SER A 10 1.77 0.17 -5.61
N VAL A 11 0.61 0.56 -5.07
CA VAL A 11 -0.11 1.77 -5.51
C VAL A 11 0.69 3.02 -5.13
N ILE A 12 1.28 3.02 -3.93
CA ILE A 12 2.14 4.11 -3.46
C ILE A 12 3.44 4.14 -4.25
N GLY A 13 4.06 2.98 -4.46
CA GLY A 13 5.29 2.82 -5.25
C GLY A 13 5.14 3.27 -6.69
N ALA A 14 3.94 3.15 -7.28
CA ALA A 14 3.67 3.64 -8.62
C ALA A 14 3.76 5.18 -8.73
N TYR A 15 3.53 5.93 -7.65
CA TYR A 15 3.46 7.40 -7.70
C TYR A 15 4.78 8.05 -8.16
N LEU A 16 5.95 7.44 -7.88
CA LEU A 16 7.26 7.95 -8.32
C LEU A 16 7.97 6.99 -9.28
N ASP A 17 7.28 5.99 -9.82
CA ASP A 17 7.89 4.97 -10.67
C ASP A 17 8.20 5.48 -12.08
N ASN A 18 9.45 5.90 -12.29
CA ASN A 18 9.92 6.35 -13.60
C ASN A 18 10.13 5.21 -14.61
N GLY A 19 10.11 3.94 -14.17
CA GLY A 19 10.21 2.77 -15.04
C GLY A 19 8.93 2.48 -15.82
N GLU A 20 7.77 2.88 -15.27
CA GLU A 20 6.45 2.69 -15.88
C GLU A 20 5.66 4.02 -15.93
N PRO A 21 6.01 4.94 -16.85
CA PRO A 21 5.47 6.31 -16.86
C PRO A 21 3.95 6.38 -16.96
N PHE A 22 3.33 5.51 -17.75
CA PHE A 22 1.88 5.49 -17.88
C PHE A 22 1.18 5.17 -16.56
N ARG A 23 1.68 4.15 -15.84
CA ARG A 23 1.16 3.77 -14.53
C ARG A 23 1.37 4.89 -13.52
N ARG A 24 2.56 5.50 -13.51
CA ARG A 24 2.89 6.64 -12.65
C ARG A 24 1.96 7.81 -12.87
N ASP A 25 1.78 8.24 -14.12
CA ASP A 25 0.97 9.41 -14.46
C ASP A 25 -0.51 9.18 -14.12
N LEU A 26 -1.01 7.96 -14.31
CA LEU A 26 -2.35 7.57 -13.87
C LEU A 26 -2.49 7.63 -12.35
N THR A 27 -1.52 7.08 -11.61
CA THR A 27 -1.49 7.10 -10.14
C THR A 27 -1.44 8.54 -9.62
N ILE A 28 -0.57 9.39 -10.16
CA ILE A 28 -0.47 10.81 -9.78
C ILE A 28 -1.82 11.50 -10.03
N ARG A 29 -2.40 11.34 -11.22
CA ARG A 29 -3.69 11.98 -11.56
C ARG A 29 -4.78 11.57 -10.57
N TRP A 30 -4.91 10.28 -10.29
CA TRP A 30 -5.92 9.78 -9.36
C TRP A 30 -5.66 10.30 -7.94
N TRP A 31 -4.41 10.28 -7.51
CA TRP A 31 -4.02 10.73 -6.16
C TRP A 31 -4.31 12.22 -5.94
N GLU A 32 -3.97 13.07 -6.91
CA GLU A 32 -4.10 14.54 -6.79
C GLU A 32 -5.54 15.03 -7.00
N HIS A 33 -6.36 14.31 -7.77
CA HIS A 33 -7.68 14.80 -8.18
C HIS A 33 -8.88 13.98 -7.70
N GLU A 34 -8.67 12.71 -7.37
CA GLU A 34 -9.78 11.78 -7.11
C GLU A 34 -9.71 11.19 -5.69
N LEU A 35 -8.54 11.11 -5.07
CA LEU A 35 -8.36 10.56 -3.71
C LEU A 35 -9.28 11.20 -2.67
N SER A 36 -9.55 12.50 -2.80
CA SER A 36 -10.45 13.24 -1.91
C SER A 36 -11.86 12.67 -1.88
N GLU A 37 -12.30 11.98 -2.93
CA GLU A 37 -13.63 11.39 -3.03
C GLU A 37 -13.76 10.05 -2.29
N TYR A 38 -12.65 9.53 -1.75
CA TYR A 38 -12.59 8.27 -1.03
C TYR A 38 -12.26 8.49 0.45
N ARG A 39 -12.67 7.54 1.28
CA ARG A 39 -12.01 7.28 2.55
C ARG A 39 -10.85 6.33 2.28
N ALA A 40 -9.67 6.90 2.05
CA ALA A 40 -8.46 6.13 1.79
C ALA A 40 -7.84 5.63 3.10
N VAL A 41 -7.55 4.33 3.13
CA VAL A 41 -6.94 3.66 4.27
C VAL A 41 -5.72 2.85 3.84
N ILE A 42 -4.75 2.72 4.74
CA ILE A 42 -3.60 1.80 4.61
C ILE A 42 -3.58 0.85 5.82
N SER A 43 -2.75 -0.19 5.78
CA SER A 43 -2.45 -0.99 6.98
C SER A 43 -1.07 -0.65 7.53
N PRO A 44 -0.76 -1.01 8.78
CA PRO A 44 0.61 -0.94 9.30
C PRO A 44 1.62 -1.72 8.45
N LEU A 45 1.21 -2.77 7.73
CA LEU A 45 2.10 -3.54 6.85
C LEU A 45 2.65 -2.67 5.71
N VAL A 46 1.83 -1.78 5.15
CA VAL A 46 2.25 -0.85 4.09
C VAL A 46 3.38 0.05 4.58
N ILE A 47 3.27 0.56 5.82
CA ILE A 47 4.34 1.37 6.43
C ILE A 47 5.62 0.54 6.57
N CYS A 48 5.52 -0.68 7.10
CA CYS A 48 6.67 -1.56 7.26
C CYS A 48 7.37 -1.88 5.92
N GLU A 49 6.60 -2.05 4.84
CA GLU A 49 7.16 -2.28 3.50
C GLU A 49 7.85 -1.03 2.95
N LEU A 50 7.26 0.16 3.12
CA LEU A 50 7.87 1.41 2.71
C LEU A 50 9.16 1.74 3.48
N GLU A 51 9.21 1.44 4.78
CA GLU A 51 10.39 1.65 5.62
C GLU A 51 11.61 0.82 5.20
N ARG A 52 11.37 -0.32 4.52
CA ARG A 52 12.42 -1.20 3.98
C ARG A 52 13.00 -0.69 2.66
N LEU A 53 12.40 0.31 2.03
CA LEU A 53 12.91 0.89 0.80
C LEU A 53 14.19 1.71 1.05
N ALA A 54 15.02 1.83 0.02
CA ALA A 54 16.16 2.72 0.03
C ALA A 54 15.72 4.18 -0.20
N GLU A 55 16.53 5.14 0.26
CA GLU A 55 16.38 6.54 -0.13
C GLU A 55 16.69 6.72 -1.63
N PRO A 56 16.07 7.70 -2.31
CA PRO A 56 15.15 8.72 -1.76
C PRO A 56 13.67 8.27 -1.69
N HIS A 57 13.35 7.06 -2.14
CA HIS A 57 11.96 6.60 -2.25
C HIS A 57 11.28 6.42 -0.89
N ARG A 58 11.99 5.89 0.11
CA ARG A 58 11.45 5.69 1.46
C ARG A 58 10.87 6.97 2.04
N SER A 59 11.68 8.03 2.17
CA SER A 59 11.22 9.27 2.78
C SER A 59 10.10 9.94 1.96
N ALA A 60 10.17 9.88 0.63
CA ALA A 60 9.14 10.42 -0.24
C ALA A 60 7.78 9.70 -0.09
N TYR A 61 7.78 8.37 -0.08
CA TYR A 61 6.55 7.59 0.06
C TYR A 61 5.95 7.67 1.47
N LEU A 62 6.78 7.63 2.52
CA LEU A 62 6.31 7.82 3.90
C LEU A 62 5.66 9.21 4.08
N LYS A 63 6.20 10.24 3.41
CA LYS A 63 5.57 11.57 3.39
C LYS A 63 4.24 11.55 2.62
N LEU A 64 4.15 10.83 1.51
CA LEU A 64 2.94 10.75 0.67
C LEU A 64 1.76 10.13 1.42
N VAL A 65 2.02 9.09 2.21
CA VAL A 65 0.99 8.40 3.00
C VAL A 65 0.74 9.02 4.37
N ASN A 66 1.50 10.05 4.73
CA ASN A 66 1.36 10.72 6.02
C ASN A 66 -0.04 11.35 6.15
N GLY A 67 -0.75 10.99 7.21
CA GLY A 67 -2.12 11.45 7.45
C GLY A 67 -3.21 10.59 6.84
N LEU A 68 -2.86 9.53 6.08
CA LEU A 68 -3.84 8.50 5.72
C LEU A 68 -4.24 7.69 6.96
N GLU A 69 -5.51 7.31 7.00
CA GLU A 69 -6.04 6.51 8.08
C GLU A 69 -5.45 5.09 8.04
N GLN A 70 -5.01 4.59 9.19
CA GLN A 70 -4.53 3.22 9.32
C GLN A 70 -5.65 2.32 9.83
N VAL A 71 -5.89 1.22 9.14
CA VAL A 71 -6.79 0.16 9.58
C VAL A 71 -5.98 -0.92 10.28
N GLU A 72 -6.35 -1.20 11.52
CA GLU A 72 -5.75 -2.25 12.34
C GLU A 72 -5.89 -3.63 11.69
N LEU A 73 -4.86 -4.45 11.85
CA LEU A 73 -4.90 -5.84 11.43
C LEU A 73 -5.65 -6.64 12.50
N SER A 74 -6.74 -7.28 12.10
CA SER A 74 -7.48 -8.15 13.02
C SER A 74 -6.77 -9.49 13.21
N GLU A 75 -6.99 -10.12 14.35
CA GLU A 75 -6.47 -11.46 14.63
C GLU A 75 -7.00 -12.48 13.61
N GLU A 76 -8.26 -12.35 13.20
CA GLU A 76 -8.87 -13.20 12.18
C GLU A 76 -8.18 -13.06 10.83
N ALA A 77 -7.79 -11.84 10.44
CA ALA A 77 -7.04 -11.60 9.21
C ALA A 77 -5.66 -12.27 9.26
N ALA A 78 -4.98 -12.21 10.41
CA ALA A 78 -3.69 -12.88 10.61
C ALA A 78 -3.82 -14.41 10.56
N ILE A 79 -4.85 -14.97 11.22
CA ILE A 79 -5.15 -16.41 11.19
C ILE A 79 -5.45 -16.89 9.75
N LEU A 80 -6.23 -16.11 8.99
CA LEU A 80 -6.54 -16.42 7.59
C LEU A 80 -5.27 -16.39 6.73
N ALA A 81 -4.42 -15.37 6.89
CA ALA A 81 -3.16 -15.26 6.16
C ALA A 81 -2.23 -16.45 6.43
N GLU A 82 -2.03 -16.83 7.70
CA GLU A 82 -1.24 -18.01 8.08
C GLU A 82 -1.85 -19.30 7.51
N GLY A 83 -3.19 -19.40 7.49
CA GLY A 83 -3.91 -20.50 6.86
C GLY A 83 -3.61 -20.63 5.37
N TYR A 84 -3.54 -19.51 4.63
CA TYR A 84 -3.18 -19.54 3.20
C TYR A 84 -1.73 -19.93 2.97
N VAL A 85 -0.81 -19.43 3.79
CA VAL A 85 0.63 -19.71 3.67
C VAL A 85 0.95 -21.16 4.03
N SER A 86 0.44 -21.65 5.16
CA SER A 86 0.67 -23.03 5.64
C SER A 86 0.13 -24.09 4.68
N ARG A 87 -0.95 -23.78 3.94
CA ARG A 87 -1.52 -24.65 2.90
C ARG A 87 -0.82 -24.52 1.54
N GLY A 88 0.20 -23.67 1.42
CA GLY A 88 0.93 -23.45 0.18
C GLY A 88 0.15 -22.72 -0.91
N ILE A 89 -0.98 -22.08 -0.57
CA ILE A 89 -1.76 -21.27 -1.50
C ILE A 89 -0.94 -20.04 -1.90
N PHE A 90 -0.29 -19.40 -0.93
CA PHE A 90 0.75 -18.41 -1.15
C PHE A 90 2.11 -18.97 -0.76
N HIS A 91 3.09 -18.85 -1.66
CA HIS A 91 4.43 -19.37 -1.43
C HIS A 91 5.25 -18.40 -0.59
N ARG A 92 5.95 -18.90 0.44
CA ARG A 92 6.82 -18.10 1.32
C ARG A 92 7.95 -17.34 0.62
N LYS A 93 8.25 -17.62 -0.65
CA LYS A 93 9.24 -16.84 -1.43
C LYS A 93 8.91 -15.35 -1.55
N PHE A 94 7.68 -14.96 -1.23
CA PHE A 94 7.19 -13.58 -1.26
C PHE A 94 7.04 -12.95 0.13
N ILE A 95 7.41 -13.64 1.22
CA ILE A 95 7.35 -13.14 2.59
C ILE A 95 8.79 -12.82 3.00
N ALA A 96 9.20 -11.57 2.79
CA ALA A 96 10.53 -11.06 3.14
C ALA A 96 10.62 -10.62 4.61
#